data_AF-A0A946ZQP4-F1
#
_entry.id   AF-A0A946ZQP4-F1
#
_cell.length_a   1.000
_cell.length_b   1.000
_cell.length_c   1.000
_cell.angle_alpha   90.00
_cell.angle_beta   90.00
_cell.angle_gamma   90.00
#
_symmetry.space_group_name_H-M   'P 1'
#
loop_
_entity.id
_entity.type
_entity.pdbx_description
1 polymer ?
#
loop_
_entity_poly.entity_id
_entity_poly.type
_entity_poly.pdbx_seq_one_letter_code
_entity_poly.pdbx_strand_id
1 'polypeptide(L)'
;MKFKLPPVVIFFIAGLLMYLLATYLPVGYFDFFGRQVLKKVLAVLAVVIACISIIQFLRARTTTDPLTPSKAKSLVTGGIYSYSRNPMYLAMLLILIAWGLALG
;
A
#
# COMPACT_ATOMS: atom_id res chain seq x y z
N MET A 1 9.76 20.21 -1.55
CA MET A 1 8.65 19.84 -2.46
C MET A 1 7.43 19.51 -1.61
N LYS A 2 6.37 20.33 -1.63
CA LYS A 2 5.12 20.08 -0.87
C LYS A 2 4.30 19.03 -1.60
N PHE A 3 4.23 17.80 -1.08
CA PHE A 3 3.22 16.84 -1.53
C PHE A 3 1.84 17.35 -1.11
N LYS A 4 1.04 17.82 -2.07
CA LYS A 4 -0.30 18.40 -1.83
C LYS A 4 -1.38 17.35 -1.55
N LEU A 5 -1.12 16.06 -1.82
CA LEU A 5 -2.06 14.98 -1.56
C LEU A 5 -1.44 13.94 -0.62
N PRO A 6 -2.13 13.54 0.48
CA PRO A 6 -1.71 12.42 1.30
C PRO A 6 -1.63 11.14 0.44
N PRO A 7 -0.62 10.27 0.63
CA PRO A 7 -0.46 9.04 -0.12
C PRO A 7 -1.68 8.13 -0.12
N VAL A 8 -2.39 8.08 1.01
CA VAL A 8 -3.61 7.30 1.19
C VAL A 8 -4.71 7.74 0.21
N VAL A 9 -4.80 9.05 -0.06
CA VAL A 9 -5.76 9.60 -1.03
C VAL A 9 -5.41 9.11 -2.43
N ILE A 10 -4.14 9.12 -2.80
CA ILE A 10 -3.67 8.61 -4.10
C ILE A 10 -4.02 7.14 -4.26
N PHE A 11 -3.83 6.33 -3.22
CA PHE A 11 -4.19 4.91 -3.22
C PHE A 11 -5.68 4.67 -3.49
N PHE A 12 -6.57 5.39 -2.80
CA PHE A 12 -8.01 5.25 -3.02
C PHE A 12 -8.44 5.74 -4.40
N ILE A 13 -7.89 6.87 -4.88
CA ILE A 13 -8.14 7.36 -6.23
C ILE A 13 -7.70 6.33 -7.27
N ALA A 14 -6.50 5.75 -7.12
CA ALA A 14 -5.99 4.73 -8.03
C ALA A 14 -6.88 3.48 -8.03
N GLY A 15 -7.26 2.96 -6.85
CA GLY A 15 -8.14 1.80 -6.73
C GLY A 15 -9.52 2.03 -7.36
N LEU A 16 -10.08 3.23 -7.17
CA LEU A 16 -11.35 3.63 -7.78
C LEU A 16 -11.23 3.71 -9.32
N LEU A 17 -10.18 4.34 -9.84
CA LEU A 17 -9.96 4.41 -11.28
C LEU A 17 -9.78 3.02 -11.90
N MET A 18 -9.04 2.12 -11.24
CA MET A 18 -8.90 0.73 -11.67
C MET A 18 -10.26 0.02 -11.74
N TYR A 19 -11.11 0.20 -10.74
CA TYR A 19 -12.46 -0.37 -10.71
C TYR A 19 -13.35 0.19 -11.83
N LEU A 20 -13.34 1.51 -12.02
CA LEU A 20 -14.12 2.17 -13.08
C LEU A 20 -13.65 1.71 -14.46
N LEU A 21 -12.34 1.63 -14.69
CA LEU A 21 -11.78 1.12 -15.94
C LEU A 21 -12.21 -0.34 -16.18
N ALA A 22 -12.08 -1.21 -15.18
CA ALA A 22 -12.50 -2.60 -15.31
C ALA A 22 -14.03 -2.74 -15.57
N THR A 23 -14.83 -1.81 -15.08
CA THR A 23 -16.30 -1.84 -15.23
C THR A 23 -16.76 -1.29 -16.59
N TYR A 24 -16.24 -0.13 -16.99
CA TYR A 24 -16.71 0.59 -18.18
C TYR A 24 -15.88 0.32 -19.43
N LEU A 25 -14.65 -0.17 -19.26
CA LEU A 25 -13.75 -0.51 -20.35
C LEU A 25 -13.10 -1.89 -20.08
N PRO A 26 -13.90 -2.99 -20.09
CA PRO A 26 -13.42 -4.34 -19.82
C PRO A 26 -12.61 -4.89 -20.99
N VAL A 27 -11.44 -4.29 -21.24
CA VAL A 27 -10.45 -4.73 -22.22
C VAL A 27 -9.30 -5.41 -21.49
N GLY A 28 -8.94 -6.61 -21.94
CA GLY A 28 -7.78 -7.34 -21.41
C GLY A 28 -8.06 -8.15 -20.14
N TYR A 29 -9.08 -9.02 -20.16
CA TYR A 29 -9.18 -10.08 -19.15
C TYR A 29 -7.98 -11.01 -19.26
N PHE A 30 -7.09 -10.97 -18.27
CA PHE A 30 -5.93 -11.83 -18.19
C PHE A 30 -6.23 -12.96 -17.21
N ASP A 31 -6.87 -14.01 -17.71
CA ASP A 31 -6.98 -15.25 -16.96
C ASP A 31 -5.82 -16.18 -17.29
N PHE A 32 -5.02 -16.50 -16.28
CA PHE A 32 -3.87 -17.39 -16.42
C PHE A 32 -3.77 -18.32 -15.21
N PHE A 33 -3.15 -19.49 -15.44
CA PHE A 33 -2.98 -20.49 -14.41
C PHE A 33 -2.12 -19.94 -13.25
N GLY A 34 -2.71 -19.84 -12.06
CA GLY A 34 -2.05 -19.30 -10.86
C GLY A 34 -2.44 -17.88 -10.48
N ARG A 35 -3.25 -17.17 -11.27
CA ARG A 35 -3.77 -15.82 -10.92
C ARG A 35 -4.37 -15.74 -9.52
N GLN A 36 -5.21 -16.72 -9.16
CA GLN A 36 -5.85 -16.75 -7.84
C GLN A 36 -4.86 -16.96 -6.69
N VAL A 37 -3.84 -17.78 -6.92
CA VAL A 37 -2.77 -18.03 -5.94
C VAL A 37 -1.93 -16.76 -5.78
N LEU A 38 -1.52 -16.14 -6.89
CA LEU A 38 -0.73 -14.91 -6.88
C LEU A 38 -1.47 -13.77 -6.18
N LYS A 39 -2.76 -13.57 -6.47
CA LYS A 39 -3.60 -12.59 -5.78
C LYS A 39 -3.59 -12.80 -4.27
N LYS A 40 -3.79 -14.05 -3.80
CA LYS A 40 -3.81 -14.37 -2.37
C LYS A 40 -2.44 -14.13 -1.72
N VAL A 41 -1.36 -14.58 -2.35
CA VAL A 41 0.01 -14.37 -1.85
C VAL A 41 0.32 -12.89 -1.71
N LEU A 42 0.03 -12.09 -2.74
CA LEU A 42 0.24 -10.65 -2.72
C LEU A 42 -0.60 -9.95 -1.64
N ALA A 43 -1.87 -10.33 -1.49
CA ALA A 43 -2.75 -9.79 -0.46
C ALA A 43 -2.22 -10.10 0.96
N VAL A 44 -1.81 -11.36 1.21
CA VAL A 44 -1.24 -11.77 2.50
C VAL A 44 0.05 -11.01 2.79
N LEU A 45 0.97 -10.93 1.84
CA LEU A 45 2.22 -10.17 2.00
C LEU A 45 1.95 -8.70 2.30
N ALA A 46 0.99 -8.09 1.61
CA ALA A 46 0.64 -6.69 1.84
C ALA A 46 0.09 -6.46 3.25
N VAL A 47 -0.79 -7.34 3.73
CA VAL A 47 -1.33 -7.28 5.10
C VAL A 47 -0.21 -7.46 6.12
N VAL A 48 0.68 -8.43 5.93
CA VAL A 48 1.83 -8.65 6.83
C VAL A 48 2.71 -7.40 6.90
N ILE A 49 3.06 -6.81 5.76
CA ILE A 49 3.90 -5.59 5.72
C ILE A 49 3.16 -4.41 6.35
N ALA A 50 1.86 -4.24 6.09
CA ALA A 50 1.05 -3.19 6.69
C ALA A 50 0.96 -3.35 8.22
N CYS A 51 0.68 -4.55 8.72
CA CYS A 51 0.62 -4.87 10.14
C CYS A 51 1.97 -4.61 10.83
N ILE A 52 3.09 -5.08 10.26
CA ILE A 52 4.42 -4.81 10.80
C ILE A 52 4.70 -3.30 10.82
N SER A 53 4.34 -2.59 9.76
CA SER A 53 4.52 -1.13 9.66
C SER A 53 3.72 -0.40 10.76
N ILE A 54 2.45 -0.76 10.93
CA ILE A 54 1.57 -0.19 11.96
C ILE A 54 2.08 -0.51 13.37
N ILE A 55 2.44 -1.77 13.65
CA ILE A 55 2.97 -2.18 14.96
C ILE A 55 4.25 -1.42 15.29
N GLN A 56 5.13 -1.22 14.31
CA GLN A 56 6.36 -0.45 14.53
C GLN A 56 6.08 1.04 14.77
N PHE A 57 5.13 1.64 14.05
CA PHE A 57 4.69 3.02 14.34
C PHE A 57 4.07 3.13 15.74
N LEU A 58 3.22 2.17 16.13
CA LEU A 58 2.61 2.13 17.46
C LEU A 58 3.67 1.96 18.56
N ARG A 59 4.65 1.07 18.36
CA ARG A 59 5.77 0.87 19.29
C ARG A 59 6.67 2.09 19.39
N ALA A 60 6.86 2.82 18.30
CA ALA A 60 7.62 4.05 18.29
C ALA A 60 6.89 5.24 18.94
N ARG A 61 5.60 5.11 19.26
CA ARG A 61 4.73 6.22 19.76
C ARG A 61 4.87 7.51 18.94
N THR A 62 5.12 7.38 17.64
CA THR A 62 5.24 8.52 16.73
C THR A 62 4.04 8.58 15.80
N THR A 63 3.59 9.80 15.53
CA THR A 63 2.45 10.07 14.65
C THR A 63 2.78 9.75 13.20
N THR A 64 1.86 9.09 12.50
CA THR A 64 1.94 8.77 11.06
C THR A 64 1.72 9.97 10.14
N ASP A 65 1.65 11.19 10.68
CA ASP A 65 1.24 12.39 9.95
C ASP A 65 2.44 13.03 9.19
N PRO A 66 2.46 13.00 7.84
CA PRO A 66 3.52 13.58 7.03
C PRO A 66 3.55 15.12 7.05
N LEU A 67 2.51 15.77 7.57
CA LEU A 67 2.32 17.23 7.49
C LEU A 67 2.96 18.00 8.65
N THR A 68 3.44 17.32 9.70
CA THR A 68 4.12 17.95 10.85
C THR A 68 5.43 17.26 11.23
N PRO A 69 6.48 17.36 10.40
CA PRO A 69 7.80 16.80 10.69
C PRO A 69 8.44 17.34 11.99
N SER A 70 7.99 18.49 12.53
CA SER A 70 8.51 19.03 13.79
C SER A 70 8.01 18.31 15.06
N LYS A 71 7.05 17.38 14.94
CA LYS A 71 6.53 16.56 16.07
C LYS A 71 7.07 15.12 16.07
N ALA A 72 7.83 14.71 15.05
CA ALA A 72 8.44 13.38 15.01
C ALA A 72 9.61 13.28 16.01
N LYS A 73 9.31 12.81 17.24
CA LYS A 73 10.30 12.68 18.33
C LYS A 73 11.34 11.55 18.15
N SER A 74 11.15 10.61 17.22
CA SER A 74 12.14 9.55 16.95
C SER A 74 11.97 8.95 15.55
N LEU A 75 13.08 8.81 14.83
CA LEU A 75 13.13 8.05 13.57
C LEU A 75 13.05 6.55 13.90
N VAL A 76 12.07 5.85 13.33
CA VAL A 76 11.95 4.39 13.47
C VAL A 76 12.97 3.74 12.54
N THR A 77 14.08 3.27 13.07
CA THR A 77 15.17 2.62 12.31
C THR A 77 15.20 1.10 12.46
N GLY A 78 14.25 0.51 13.20
CA GLY A 78 14.18 -0.93 13.45
C GLY A 78 13.40 -1.72 12.39
N GLY A 79 13.65 -3.03 12.33
CA GLY A 79 12.87 -3.98 11.52
C GLY A 79 12.78 -3.63 10.04
N ILE A 80 11.59 -3.71 9.44
CA ILE A 80 11.36 -3.41 8.01
C ILE A 80 11.76 -1.97 7.61
N TYR A 81 11.81 -1.01 8.55
CA TYR A 81 12.22 0.37 8.27
C TYR A 81 13.74 0.52 8.05
N SER A 82 14.55 -0.50 8.37
CA SER A 82 15.97 -0.52 8.00
C SER A 82 16.19 -0.82 6.52
N TYR A 83 15.26 -1.55 5.89
CA TYR A 83 15.32 -1.91 4.47
C TYR A 83 14.69 -0.84 3.57
N SER A 84 13.63 -0.17 4.03
CA SER A 84 12.97 0.91 3.29
C SER A 84 12.50 2.00 4.24
N ARG A 85 12.70 3.27 3.86
CA ARG A 85 12.21 4.41 4.64
C ARG A 85 10.68 4.51 4.67
N ASN A 86 9.98 3.85 3.74
CA ASN A 86 8.52 3.94 3.65
C ASN A 86 7.86 2.58 3.28
N PRO A 87 7.91 1.58 4.17
CA PRO A 87 7.37 0.24 3.90
C PRO A 87 5.85 0.21 3.74
N MET A 88 5.14 1.21 4.26
CA MET A 88 3.70 1.35 4.07
C MET A 88 3.31 1.53 2.59
N TYR A 89 4.14 2.20 1.79
CA TYR A 89 3.88 2.37 0.36
C TYR A 89 4.05 1.05 -0.41
N LEU A 90 4.98 0.21 0.04
CA LEU A 90 5.13 -1.14 -0.52
C LEU A 90 3.86 -1.97 -0.27
N ALA A 91 3.30 -1.91 0.93
CA ALA A 91 2.01 -2.57 1.21
C ALA A 91 0.89 -2.04 0.33
N MET A 92 0.77 -0.72 0.17
CA MET A 92 -0.24 -0.09 -0.70
C MET A 92 -0.09 -0.52 -2.16
N LEU A 93 1.14 -0.59 -2.67
CA LEU A 93 1.43 -1.06 -4.03
C LEU A 93 1.00 -2.53 -4.20
N LEU A 94 1.36 -3.40 -3.26
CA LEU A 94 0.98 -4.81 -3.31
C LEU A 94 -0.54 -5.01 -3.26
N ILE A 95 -1.26 -4.20 -2.48
CA ILE A 95 -2.73 -4.21 -2.47
C ILE A 95 -3.29 -3.81 -3.83
N LEU A 96 -2.77 -2.74 -4.46
CA LEU A 96 -3.24 -2.31 -5.79
C LEU A 96 -2.98 -3.37 -6.86
N ILE A 97 -1.85 -4.09 -6.82
CA ILE A 97 -1.58 -5.19 -7.75
C ILE A 97 -2.56 -6.35 -7.51
N ALA A 98 -2.78 -6.73 -6.25
CA ALA A 98 -3.76 -7.77 -5.92
C ALA A 98 -5.19 -7.37 -6.33
N TRP A 99 -5.53 -6.08 -6.21
CA TRP A 99 -6.80 -5.50 -6.66
C TRP A 99 -6.94 -5.56 -8.18
N GLY A 100 -5.91 -5.19 -8.94
CA GLY A 100 -5.89 -5.35 -10.40
C GLY A 100 -6.10 -6.80 -10.82
N LEU A 101 -5.38 -7.73 -10.20
CA LEU A 101 -5.59 -9.17 -10.40
C LEU A 101 -6.97 -9.65 -9.98
N ALA A 102 -7.68 -8.95 -9.09
CA ALA A 102 -9.05 -9.29 -8.73
C ALA A 102 -10.07 -8.80 -9.77
N LEU A 103 -9.77 -7.70 -10.45
CA LEU A 103 -10.70 -7.01 -11.35
C LEU A 103 -10.80 -7.61 -12.75
N GLY A 104 -9.73 -8.16 -13.32
CA GLY A 104 -9.81 -8.66 -14.70
C GLY A 104 -8.51 -9.18 -15.26
#